data_AF-A0A0D8ZQ42-F1
#
_entry.id   AF-A0A0D8ZQ42-F1
#
_cell.length_a   1.000
_cell.length_b   1.000
_cell.length_c   1.000
_cell.angle_alpha   90.00
_cell.angle_beta   90.00
_cell.angle_gamma   90.00
#
_symmetry.space_group_name_H-M   'P 1'
#
loop_
_entity.id
_entity.type
_entity.pdbx_description
1 polymer ?
#
loop_
_entity_poly.entity_id
_entity_poly.type
_entity_poly.pdbx_seq_one_letter_code
_entity_poly.pdbx_strand_id
1 'polypeptide(L)'
;MIHLNKEMRQKLDIRSVNNQSYTKCLIRNLEIAIDSRPEELVRQLFIHYLTKESTLLQRKIEIKVESNNHDIEIYKLAENSNFKPYQSPTVIVEVKREDVNLQNHYAQIQRYLIKSNCKIGILYNYHKTILFLKKDDDFETNQLANFREVEEILLKVSNIVNPNLLEFEKAQKGDFESFTYLISKYGKYTTNTIVFKLKTQQPELKGYFFNVQGNRIYYDICGQYSRNQQFFERQDFERLVAIKY
;
A
#
# COMPACT_ATOMS: atom_id res chain seq x y z
N MET A 1 -27.49 16.24 -4.79
CA MET A 1 -27.59 17.11 -3.59
C MET A 1 -28.40 16.59 -2.40
N ILE A 2 -29.73 16.29 -2.44
CA ILE A 2 -30.47 15.94 -1.19
C ILE A 2 -30.05 14.56 -0.61
N HIS A 3 -29.77 13.57 -1.46
CA HIS A 3 -29.48 12.20 -1.02
C HIS A 3 -28.10 12.07 -0.36
N LEU A 4 -27.05 12.64 -0.96
CA LEU A 4 -25.68 12.58 -0.44
C LEU A 4 -25.60 13.21 0.96
N ASN A 5 -26.11 14.42 1.14
CA ASN A 5 -26.07 15.11 2.44
C ASN A 5 -26.83 14.36 3.54
N LYS A 6 -27.93 13.67 3.21
CA LYS A 6 -28.70 12.87 4.17
C LYS A 6 -27.93 11.61 4.58
N GLU A 7 -27.42 10.85 3.61
CA GLU A 7 -26.64 9.64 3.86
C GLU A 7 -25.37 9.95 4.65
N MET A 8 -24.68 11.04 4.29
CA MET A 8 -23.49 11.50 4.99
C MET A 8 -23.73 11.81 6.45
N ARG A 9 -24.82 12.51 6.80
CA ARG A 9 -25.16 12.80 8.20
C ARG A 9 -25.49 11.54 9.01
N GLN A 10 -25.88 10.45 8.34
CA GLN A 10 -26.16 9.17 9.00
C GLN A 10 -24.89 8.34 9.20
N LYS A 11 -23.97 8.37 8.23
CA LYS A 11 -22.78 7.50 8.21
C LYS A 11 -21.53 8.16 8.80
N LEU A 12 -21.43 9.49 8.73
CA LEU A 12 -20.28 10.24 9.19
C LEU A 12 -20.63 11.05 10.44
N ASP A 13 -19.68 11.13 11.36
CA ASP A 13 -19.78 12.03 12.51
C ASP A 13 -19.51 13.46 12.01
N ILE A 14 -20.60 14.20 11.78
CA ILE A 14 -20.57 15.60 11.31
C ILE A 14 -21.00 16.50 12.46
N ARG A 15 -20.09 17.39 12.86
CA ARG A 15 -20.36 18.43 13.86
C ARG A 15 -20.28 19.81 13.24
N SER A 16 -20.99 20.77 13.82
CA SER A 16 -20.98 22.17 13.37
C SER A 16 -20.42 23.07 14.47
N VAL A 17 -19.45 23.91 14.14
CA VAL A 17 -18.83 24.91 15.03
C VAL A 17 -18.77 26.22 14.25
N ASN A 18 -19.34 27.30 14.80
CA ASN A 18 -19.32 28.64 14.18
C ASN A 18 -19.76 28.65 12.70
N ASN A 19 -20.88 27.98 12.38
CA ASN A 19 -21.40 27.83 11.01
C ASN A 19 -20.50 27.08 10.03
N GLN A 20 -19.44 26.42 10.51
CA GLN A 20 -18.59 25.54 9.72
C GLN A 20 -18.78 24.09 10.16
N SER A 21 -18.94 23.19 9.20
CA SER A 21 -19.11 21.76 9.42
C SER A 21 -17.77 21.04 9.33
N TYR A 22 -17.60 20.07 10.22
CA TYR A 22 -16.40 19.25 10.32
C TYR A 22 -16.76 17.78 10.40
N THR A 23 -15.88 16.93 9.88
CA THR A 23 -15.91 15.50 10.13
C THR A 23 -14.52 15.00 10.54
N LYS A 24 -14.48 13.85 11.23
CA LYS A 24 -13.23 13.18 11.57
C LYS A 24 -12.85 12.22 10.45
N CYS A 25 -11.66 12.40 9.88
CA CYS A 25 -11.09 11.48 8.91
C CYS A 25 -10.99 10.07 9.50
N LEU A 26 -11.65 9.09 8.87
CA LEU A 26 -11.75 7.73 9.39
C LEU A 26 -10.38 7.00 9.47
N ILE A 27 -9.40 7.43 8.67
CA ILE A 27 -8.05 6.83 8.63
C ILE A 27 -7.07 7.60 9.52
N ARG A 28 -7.01 8.93 9.42
CA ARG A 28 -6.01 9.75 10.15
C ARG A 28 -6.45 10.18 11.54
N ASN A 29 -7.74 10.03 11.88
CA ASN A 29 -8.33 10.54 13.11
C ASN A 29 -8.18 12.06 13.31
N LEU A 30 -8.01 12.81 12.22
CA LEU A 30 -7.92 14.28 12.21
C LEU A 30 -9.25 14.89 11.81
N GLU A 31 -9.53 16.08 12.34
CA GLU A 31 -10.74 16.84 12.00
C GLU A 31 -10.52 17.63 10.71
N ILE A 32 -11.50 17.57 9.83
CA ILE A 32 -11.44 18.18 8.50
C ILE A 32 -12.69 19.00 8.29
N ALA A 33 -12.51 20.26 7.89
CA ALA A 33 -13.59 21.11 7.43
C ALA A 33 -14.15 20.61 6.10
N ILE A 34 -15.47 20.42 6.02
CA ILE A 34 -16.12 19.79 4.86
C ILE A 34 -16.79 20.80 3.93
N ASP A 35 -17.19 21.98 4.44
CA ASP A 35 -17.90 22.97 3.63
C ASP A 35 -17.05 23.55 2.48
N SER A 36 -15.72 23.59 2.66
CA SER A 36 -14.77 24.02 1.63
C SER A 36 -14.14 22.85 0.86
N ARG A 37 -14.52 21.60 1.17
CA ARG A 37 -13.91 20.37 0.62
C ARG A 37 -14.97 19.31 0.30
N PRO A 38 -15.85 19.55 -0.70
CA PRO A 38 -16.88 18.58 -1.09
C PRO A 38 -16.31 17.21 -1.52
N GLU A 39 -15.08 17.14 -2.03
CA GLU A 39 -14.43 15.86 -2.36
C GLU A 39 -14.10 15.03 -1.11
N GLU A 40 -13.81 15.68 0.02
CA GLU A 40 -13.51 14.99 1.28
C GLU A 40 -14.70 14.14 1.72
N LEU A 41 -15.91 14.62 1.48
CA LEU A 41 -17.13 13.93 1.85
C LEU A 41 -17.33 12.64 1.07
N VAL A 42 -17.15 12.72 -0.24
CA VAL A 42 -17.18 11.57 -1.14
C VAL A 42 -16.09 10.56 -0.74
N ARG A 43 -14.90 11.05 -0.39
CA ARG A 43 -13.77 10.24 0.07
C ARG A 43 -14.08 9.51 1.37
N GLN A 44 -14.61 10.22 2.38
CA GLN A 44 -14.96 9.61 3.66
C GLN A 44 -16.10 8.59 3.54
N LEU A 45 -17.07 8.80 2.64
CA LEU A 45 -18.09 7.78 2.36
C LEU A 45 -17.50 6.52 1.74
N PHE A 46 -16.61 6.67 0.75
CA PHE A 46 -15.92 5.53 0.14
C PHE A 46 -15.16 4.72 1.21
N ILE A 47 -14.43 5.42 2.09
CA ILE A 47 -13.69 4.79 3.19
C ILE A 47 -14.63 4.15 4.21
N HIS A 48 -15.76 4.80 4.54
CA HIS A 48 -16.76 4.26 5.46
C HIS A 48 -17.27 2.92 4.95
N TYR A 49 -17.62 2.83 3.67
CA TYR A 49 -18.03 1.56 3.06
C TYR A 49 -16.97 0.48 3.24
N LEU A 50 -15.71 0.77 2.89
CA LEU A 50 -14.62 -0.21 2.98
C LEU A 50 -14.27 -0.65 4.41
N THR A 51 -14.45 0.22 5.40
CA THR A 51 -13.94 -0.02 6.78
C THR A 51 -15.03 -0.35 7.79
N LYS A 52 -16.29 -0.01 7.53
CA LYS A 52 -17.42 -0.16 8.46
C LYS A 52 -18.53 -1.05 7.91
N GLU A 53 -18.78 -1.01 6.61
CA GLU A 53 -19.86 -1.79 5.98
C GLU A 53 -19.33 -3.13 5.43
N SER A 54 -18.15 -3.13 4.81
CA SER A 54 -17.49 -4.36 4.34
C SER A 54 -16.76 -5.06 5.50
N THR A 55 -17.45 -6.03 6.11
CA THR A 55 -16.87 -6.85 7.19
C THR A 55 -15.70 -7.72 6.71
N LEU A 56 -15.67 -8.10 5.43
CA LEU A 56 -14.65 -8.98 4.85
C LEU A 56 -13.33 -8.26 4.59
N LEU A 57 -13.36 -6.96 4.27
CA LEU A 57 -12.17 -6.19 3.92
C LEU A 57 -11.39 -5.69 5.11
N GLN A 58 -12.06 -5.40 6.24
CA GLN A 58 -11.43 -4.75 7.40
C GLN A 58 -10.17 -5.46 7.91
N ARG A 59 -10.06 -6.78 7.72
CA ARG A 59 -8.91 -7.60 8.13
C ARG A 59 -7.96 -7.98 7.00
N LYS A 60 -8.16 -7.45 5.80
CA LYS A 60 -7.42 -7.84 4.58
C LYS A 60 -6.71 -6.69 3.91
N ILE A 61 -7.12 -5.45 4.17
CA ILE A 61 -6.55 -4.26 3.54
C ILE A 61 -6.01 -3.27 4.56
N GLU A 62 -5.03 -2.50 4.13
CA GLU A 62 -4.57 -1.27 4.79
C GLU A 62 -4.88 -0.10 3.86
N ILE A 63 -5.42 0.99 4.42
CA ILE A 63 -5.79 2.19 3.65
C ILE A 63 -4.91 3.35 4.08
N LYS A 64 -4.35 4.07 3.12
CA LYS A 64 -3.71 5.37 3.32
C LYS A 64 -4.48 6.43 2.55
N VAL A 65 -4.56 7.64 3.10
CA VAL A 65 -5.24 8.78 2.48
C VAL A 65 -4.26 9.92 2.25
N GLU A 66 -4.43 10.65 1.15
CA GLU A 66 -3.58 11.79 0.77
C GLU A 66 -2.07 11.44 0.77
N SER A 67 -1.73 10.22 0.37
CA SER A 67 -0.35 9.75 0.27
C SER A 67 0.14 9.83 -1.17
N ASN A 68 1.37 10.31 -1.39
CA ASN A 68 1.99 10.42 -2.71
C ASN A 68 1.17 11.22 -3.75
N ASN A 69 0.34 12.17 -3.30
CA ASN A 69 -0.64 12.93 -4.09
C ASN A 69 -1.83 12.11 -4.62
N HIS A 70 -2.05 10.90 -4.11
CA HIS A 70 -3.24 10.11 -4.35
C HIS A 70 -4.28 10.37 -3.25
N ASP A 71 -5.56 10.37 -3.60
CA ASP A 71 -6.62 10.54 -2.61
C ASP A 71 -6.66 9.37 -1.63
N ILE A 72 -6.65 8.14 -2.15
CA ILE A 72 -6.65 6.91 -1.37
C ILE A 72 -5.72 5.89 -2.03
N GLU A 73 -4.84 5.29 -1.23
CA GLU A 73 -4.07 4.11 -1.59
C GLU A 73 -4.54 2.93 -0.74
N ILE A 74 -4.81 1.80 -1.39
CA ILE A 74 -5.22 0.56 -0.72
C ILE A 74 -4.11 -0.47 -0.92
N TYR A 75 -3.69 -1.08 0.18
CA TYR A 75 -2.67 -2.11 0.24
C TYR A 75 -3.26 -3.41 0.77
N LYS A 76 -2.65 -4.53 0.40
CA LYS A 76 -2.85 -5.78 1.14
C LYS A 76 -2.26 -5.63 2.55
N LEU A 77 -3.02 -6.04 3.57
CA LEU A 77 -2.56 -6.07 4.94
C LEU A 77 -1.37 -7.04 5.08
N ALA A 78 -0.30 -6.59 5.72
CA ALA A 78 0.88 -7.42 5.93
C ALA A 78 0.55 -8.61 6.85
N GLU A 79 0.80 -9.83 6.36
CA GLU A 79 0.58 -11.07 7.11
C GLU A 79 1.66 -11.30 8.19
N ASN A 80 2.84 -10.71 8.02
CA ASN A 80 3.98 -10.89 8.92
C ASN A 80 4.60 -9.53 9.29
N SER A 81 4.77 -9.25 10.59
CA SER A 81 5.30 -7.98 11.09
C SER A 81 6.78 -7.75 10.79
N ASN A 82 7.54 -8.81 10.52
CA ASN A 82 8.95 -8.79 10.15
C ASN A 82 9.17 -8.86 8.64
N PHE A 83 8.12 -9.09 7.84
CA PHE A 83 8.20 -9.05 6.38
C PHE A 83 7.26 -7.98 5.83
N LYS A 84 7.77 -6.75 5.81
CA LYS A 84 7.09 -5.56 5.31
C LYS A 84 7.99 -4.80 4.34
N PRO A 85 8.46 -5.43 3.24
CA PRO A 85 9.19 -4.71 2.22
C PRO A 85 8.33 -3.60 1.62
N TYR A 86 8.98 -2.63 0.99
CA TYR A 86 8.29 -1.64 0.17
C TYR A 86 7.44 -2.34 -0.88
N GLN A 87 6.19 -1.90 -0.98
CA GLN A 87 5.24 -2.37 -1.97
C GLN A 87 4.50 -1.18 -2.57
N SER A 88 4.26 -1.24 -3.88
CA SER A 88 3.31 -0.34 -4.54
C SER A 88 1.89 -0.56 -3.99
N PRO A 89 1.02 0.46 -4.03
CA PRO A 89 -0.40 0.28 -3.74
C PRO A 89 -1.00 -0.87 -4.57
N THR A 90 -1.89 -1.64 -3.97
CA THR A 90 -2.66 -2.68 -4.67
C THR A 90 -3.74 -2.05 -5.52
N VAL A 91 -4.39 -1.00 -5.00
CA VAL A 91 -5.37 -0.18 -5.72
C VAL A 91 -5.11 1.29 -5.38
N ILE A 92 -5.23 2.16 -6.37
CA ILE A 92 -5.31 3.61 -6.18
C ILE A 92 -6.75 4.03 -6.43
N VAL A 93 -7.33 4.83 -5.54
CA VAL A 93 -8.65 5.42 -5.74
C VAL A 93 -8.51 6.93 -5.83
N GLU A 94 -8.99 7.49 -6.93
CA GLU A 94 -9.12 8.91 -7.16
C GLU A 94 -10.59 9.31 -6.98
N VAL A 95 -10.82 10.35 -6.19
CA VAL A 95 -12.14 10.81 -5.83
C VAL A 95 -12.41 12.19 -6.43
N LYS A 96 -13.65 12.41 -6.87
CA LYS A 96 -14.13 13.71 -7.37
C LYS A 96 -15.43 14.10 -6.68
N ARG A 97 -15.79 15.38 -6.81
CA ARG A 97 -17.08 15.91 -6.35
C ARG A 97 -18.24 15.24 -7.09
N GLU A 98 -19.41 15.17 -6.46
CA GLU A 98 -20.59 14.48 -7.03
C GLU A 98 -21.04 15.04 -8.39
N ASP A 99 -20.80 16.34 -8.63
CA ASP A 99 -21.19 17.07 -9.84
C ASP A 99 -20.19 16.95 -11.00
N VAL A 100 -19.03 16.31 -10.78
CA VAL A 100 -17.95 16.26 -11.77
C VAL A 100 -18.16 15.14 -12.79
N ASN A 101 -17.93 15.44 -14.07
CA ASN A 101 -17.80 14.41 -15.11
C ASN A 101 -16.46 13.67 -14.98
N LEU A 102 -16.52 12.40 -14.56
CA LEU A 102 -15.34 11.57 -14.35
C LEU A 102 -14.46 11.39 -15.60
N GLN A 103 -15.01 11.44 -16.81
CA GLN A 103 -14.22 11.26 -18.04
C GLN A 103 -13.08 12.27 -18.18
N ASN A 104 -13.28 13.49 -17.68
CA ASN A 104 -12.27 14.55 -17.69
C ASN A 104 -11.04 14.22 -16.82
N HIS A 105 -11.12 13.19 -15.98
CA HIS A 105 -10.07 12.81 -15.02
C HIS A 105 -9.40 11.47 -15.35
N TYR A 106 -9.68 10.87 -16.50
CA TYR A 106 -9.07 9.60 -16.91
C TYR A 106 -7.54 9.68 -17.00
N ALA A 107 -7.02 10.74 -17.62
CA ALA A 107 -5.57 10.95 -17.75
C ALA A 107 -4.88 11.10 -16.39
N GLN A 108 -5.59 11.63 -15.38
CA GLN A 108 -5.05 11.79 -14.03
C GLN A 108 -4.82 10.43 -13.36
N ILE A 109 -5.84 9.56 -13.35
CA ILE A 109 -5.72 8.24 -12.73
C ILE A 109 -4.76 7.33 -13.49
N GLN A 110 -4.76 7.35 -14.83
CA GLN A 110 -3.79 6.60 -15.64
C GLN A 110 -2.34 6.98 -15.30
N ARG A 111 -2.06 8.29 -15.16
CA ARG A 111 -0.74 8.79 -14.75
C ARG A 111 -0.34 8.29 -13.37
N TYR A 112 -1.26 8.22 -12.40
CA TYR A 112 -1.00 7.67 -11.07
C TYR A 112 -0.66 6.18 -11.13
N LEU A 113 -1.41 5.39 -11.91
CA LEU A 113 -1.14 3.97 -12.11
C LEU A 113 0.23 3.71 -12.74
N ILE A 114 0.63 4.52 -13.73
CA ILE A 114 1.97 4.45 -14.34
C ILE A 114 3.06 4.75 -13.32
N LYS A 115 2.99 5.91 -12.64
CA LYS A 115 4.04 6.37 -11.73
C LYS A 115 4.23 5.49 -10.51
N SER A 116 3.15 4.92 -9.99
CA SER A 116 3.17 4.06 -8.81
C SER A 116 3.43 2.58 -9.13
N ASN A 117 3.48 2.22 -10.41
CA ASN A 117 3.45 0.83 -10.88
C ASN A 117 2.25 0.03 -10.31
N CYS A 118 1.11 0.70 -10.10
CA CYS A 118 -0.13 0.08 -9.66
C CYS A 118 -0.95 -0.40 -10.86
N LYS A 119 -1.56 -1.58 -10.74
CA LYS A 119 -2.31 -2.19 -11.85
C LYS A 119 -3.79 -1.82 -11.87
N ILE A 120 -4.33 -1.34 -10.76
CA ILE A 120 -5.77 -1.16 -10.57
C ILE A 120 -6.04 0.25 -10.07
N GLY A 121 -6.87 0.98 -10.80
CA GLY A 121 -7.38 2.28 -10.41
C GLY A 121 -8.88 2.27 -10.26
N ILE A 122 -9.41 3.06 -9.33
CA ILE A 122 -10.83 3.36 -9.23
C ILE A 122 -11.01 4.87 -9.29
N LEU A 123 -11.86 5.34 -10.18
CA LEU A 123 -12.27 6.73 -10.24
C LEU A 123 -13.73 6.85 -9.77
N TYR A 124 -13.97 7.66 -8.75
CA TYR A 124 -15.23 7.66 -8.02
C TYR A 124 -15.74 9.08 -7.71
N ASN A 125 -17.05 9.31 -7.88
CA ASN A 125 -17.69 10.59 -7.54
C ASN A 125 -19.02 10.44 -6.81
N TYR A 126 -19.19 9.41 -5.97
CA TYR A 126 -20.47 9.05 -5.36
C TYR A 126 -21.49 8.39 -6.29
N HIS A 127 -21.77 8.97 -7.44
CA HIS A 127 -22.77 8.44 -8.37
C HIS A 127 -22.24 7.37 -9.32
N LYS A 128 -20.96 7.45 -9.68
CA LYS A 128 -20.31 6.55 -10.62
C LYS A 128 -19.00 6.04 -10.05
N THR A 129 -18.71 4.79 -10.37
CA THR A 129 -17.46 4.12 -10.06
C THR A 129 -16.91 3.53 -11.34
N ILE A 130 -15.70 3.94 -11.72
CA ILE A 130 -15.05 3.51 -12.96
C ILE A 130 -13.76 2.79 -12.59
N LEU A 131 -13.67 1.53 -12.95
CA LEU A 131 -12.50 0.69 -12.79
C LEU A 131 -11.54 0.90 -13.97
N PHE A 132 -10.26 1.02 -13.65
CA PHE A 132 -9.14 1.01 -14.58
C PHE A 132 -8.29 -0.23 -14.31
N LEU A 133 -8.06 -1.04 -15.33
CA LEU A 133 -7.11 -2.15 -15.30
C LEU A 133 -5.98 -1.86 -16.26
N LYS A 134 -4.77 -1.68 -15.71
CA LYS A 134 -3.55 -1.51 -16.49
C LYS A 134 -3.02 -2.86 -16.97
N LYS A 135 -2.88 -3.02 -18.28
CA LYS A 135 -2.25 -4.18 -18.94
C LYS A 135 -1.12 -3.64 -19.79
N ASP A 136 0.11 -3.84 -19.32
CA ASP A 136 1.31 -3.26 -19.93
C ASP A 136 1.19 -1.73 -20.09
N ASP A 137 1.14 -1.22 -21.32
CA ASP A 137 1.01 0.21 -21.62
C ASP A 137 -0.44 0.66 -21.89
N ASP A 138 -1.40 -0.27 -21.88
CA ASP A 138 -2.82 -0.02 -22.16
C ASP A 138 -3.70 -0.04 -20.90
N PHE A 139 -4.88 0.58 -21.03
CA PHE A 139 -5.89 0.64 -19.97
C PHE A 139 -7.24 0.14 -20.46
N GLU A 140 -7.77 -0.86 -19.75
CA GLU A 140 -9.15 -1.28 -19.87
C GLU A 140 -9.99 -0.52 -18.83
N THR A 141 -11.13 0.04 -19.26
CA THR A 141 -12.01 0.81 -18.39
C THR A 141 -13.40 0.20 -18.34
N ASN A 142 -13.92 -0.01 -17.13
CA ASN A 142 -15.23 -0.61 -16.91
C ASN A 142 -16.01 0.22 -15.88
N GLN A 143 -17.27 0.54 -16.16
CA GLN A 143 -18.14 1.15 -15.16
C GLN A 143 -18.68 0.03 -14.25
N LEU A 144 -18.49 0.18 -12.93
CA LEU A 144 -19.01 -0.76 -11.95
C LEU A 144 -20.46 -0.42 -11.62
N ALA A 145 -21.33 -1.41 -11.48
CA ALA A 145 -22.75 -1.16 -11.25
C ALA A 145 -23.03 -0.73 -9.80
N ASN A 146 -22.20 -1.17 -8.86
CA ASN A 146 -22.37 -0.88 -7.44
C ASN A 146 -21.05 -1.10 -6.67
N PHE A 147 -21.08 -0.75 -5.38
CA PHE A 147 -19.94 -0.85 -4.47
C PHE A 147 -19.49 -2.27 -4.12
N ARG A 148 -20.37 -3.27 -4.24
CA ARG A 148 -20.02 -4.67 -3.99
C ARG A 148 -18.99 -5.17 -5.00
N GLU A 149 -19.04 -4.69 -6.24
CA GLU A 149 -18.01 -5.03 -7.24
C GLU A 149 -16.63 -4.50 -6.84
N VAL A 150 -16.56 -3.32 -6.19
CA VAL A 150 -15.30 -2.82 -5.60
C VAL A 150 -14.79 -3.77 -4.52
N GLU A 151 -15.69 -4.23 -3.63
CA GLU A 151 -15.35 -5.20 -2.59
C GLU A 151 -14.83 -6.52 -3.19
N GLU A 152 -15.50 -7.06 -4.20
CA GLU A 152 -15.10 -8.29 -4.89
C GLU A 152 -13.70 -8.16 -5.54
N ILE A 153 -13.41 -7.02 -6.16
CA ILE A 153 -12.08 -6.71 -6.72
C ILE A 153 -11.03 -6.71 -5.59
N LEU A 154 -11.29 -5.98 -4.50
CA LEU A 154 -10.37 -5.88 -3.36
C LEU A 154 -10.13 -7.23 -2.67
N LEU A 155 -11.17 -8.06 -2.55
CA LEU A 155 -11.04 -9.42 -2.03
C LEU A 155 -10.20 -10.30 -2.95
N LYS A 156 -10.43 -10.22 -4.26
CA LYS A 156 -9.66 -11.00 -5.25
C LYS A 156 -8.17 -10.69 -5.16
N VAL A 157 -7.81 -9.40 -5.08
CA VAL A 157 -6.39 -9.00 -5.03
C VAL A 157 -5.73 -9.24 -3.67
N SER A 158 -6.47 -9.11 -2.57
CA SER A 158 -5.93 -9.39 -1.23
C SER A 158 -5.70 -10.89 -0.97
N ASN A 159 -6.44 -11.78 -1.64
CA ASN A 159 -6.27 -13.23 -1.52
C ASN A 159 -5.11 -13.79 -2.36
N ILE A 160 -4.39 -12.99 -3.14
CA ILE A 160 -3.24 -13.47 -3.91
C ILE A 160 -2.12 -13.86 -2.94
N VAL A 161 -1.66 -15.12 -3.03
CA VAL A 161 -0.54 -15.63 -2.24
C VAL A 161 0.73 -14.85 -2.57
N ASN A 162 1.45 -14.41 -1.54
CA ASN A 162 2.73 -13.72 -1.73
C ASN A 162 3.87 -14.74 -1.77
N PRO A 163 4.42 -15.11 -2.94
CA PRO A 163 5.50 -16.09 -3.02
C PRO A 163 6.75 -15.64 -2.25
N ASN A 164 6.97 -14.32 -2.10
CA ASN A 164 8.12 -13.81 -1.36
C ASN A 164 8.00 -14.03 0.15
N LEU A 165 6.78 -14.17 0.68
CA LEU A 165 6.59 -14.50 2.10
C LEU A 165 7.03 -15.95 2.37
N LEU A 166 6.75 -16.88 1.46
CA LEU A 166 7.23 -18.25 1.57
C LEU A 166 8.77 -18.32 1.55
N GLU A 167 9.40 -17.61 0.63
CA GLU A 167 10.87 -17.51 0.59
C GLU A 167 11.41 -16.85 1.86
N PHE A 168 10.71 -15.86 2.42
CA PHE A 168 11.08 -15.24 3.68
C PHE A 168 11.07 -16.26 4.83
N GLU A 169 10.03 -17.07 4.95
CA GLU A 169 9.93 -18.11 5.99
C GLU A 169 11.03 -19.18 5.87
N LYS A 170 11.42 -19.54 4.64
CA LYS A 170 12.57 -20.43 4.40
C LYS A 170 13.88 -19.78 4.83
N ALA A 171 14.11 -18.52 4.44
CA ALA A 171 15.31 -17.78 4.84
C ALA A 171 15.39 -17.55 6.36
N GLN A 172 14.26 -17.42 7.05
CA GLN A 172 14.20 -17.39 8.52
C GLN A 172 14.65 -18.69 9.18
N LYS A 173 14.55 -19.82 8.47
CA LYS A 173 15.04 -21.14 8.89
C LYS A 173 16.49 -21.40 8.45
N GLY A 174 17.16 -20.40 7.91
CA GLY A 174 18.56 -20.49 7.47
C GLY A 174 18.75 -20.92 6.01
N ASP A 175 17.68 -20.96 5.20
CA ASP A 175 17.83 -21.24 3.78
C ASP A 175 18.52 -20.08 3.05
N PHE A 176 19.75 -20.31 2.60
CA PHE A 176 20.60 -19.29 1.99
C PHE A 176 20.12 -18.88 0.60
N GLU A 177 19.57 -19.79 -0.19
CA GLU A 177 19.10 -19.48 -1.55
C GLU A 177 17.85 -18.59 -1.51
N SER A 178 16.96 -18.85 -0.56
CA SER A 178 15.81 -17.97 -0.30
C SER A 178 16.28 -16.60 0.16
N PHE A 179 17.34 -16.53 0.98
CA PHE A 179 17.94 -15.26 1.40
C PHE A 179 18.53 -14.50 0.21
N THR A 180 19.36 -15.13 -0.64
CA THR A 180 19.96 -14.50 -1.83
C THR A 180 18.88 -14.01 -2.80
N TYR A 181 17.83 -14.81 -3.02
CA TYR A 181 16.65 -14.42 -3.78
C TYR A 181 16.04 -13.12 -3.25
N LEU A 182 15.77 -13.04 -1.94
CA LEU A 182 15.12 -11.88 -1.33
C LEU A 182 15.99 -10.62 -1.36
N ILE A 183 17.29 -10.72 -1.07
CA ILE A 183 18.18 -9.55 -1.12
C ILE A 183 18.43 -9.08 -2.54
N SER A 184 18.40 -9.97 -3.55
CA SER A 184 18.48 -9.56 -4.95
C SER A 184 17.29 -8.67 -5.34
N LYS A 185 16.13 -8.91 -4.71
CA LYS A 185 14.88 -8.20 -4.97
C LYS A 185 14.72 -6.94 -4.13
N TYR A 186 15.06 -7.00 -2.84
CA TYR A 186 14.77 -5.94 -1.86
C TYR A 186 16.00 -5.23 -1.33
N GLY A 187 17.18 -5.87 -1.38
CA GLY A 187 18.41 -5.40 -0.75
C GLY A 187 19.30 -4.53 -1.63
N LYS A 188 18.99 -4.37 -2.92
CA LYS A 188 19.84 -3.60 -3.87
C LYS A 188 19.93 -2.11 -3.52
N TYR A 189 18.91 -1.55 -2.87
CA TYR A 189 18.82 -0.12 -2.55
C TYR A 189 18.50 0.09 -1.07
N THR A 190 18.56 1.32 -0.60
CA THR A 190 18.24 1.71 0.80
C THR A 190 16.75 1.74 1.10
N THR A 191 15.89 1.48 0.11
CA THR A 191 14.44 1.46 0.29
C THR A 191 14.00 0.42 1.32
N ASN A 192 14.74 -0.67 1.48
CA ASN A 192 14.45 -1.68 2.50
C ASN A 192 15.66 -1.86 3.41
N THR A 193 15.39 -2.00 4.70
CA THR A 193 16.36 -2.50 5.68
C THR A 193 16.24 -4.02 5.77
N ILE A 194 17.34 -4.73 5.55
CA ILE A 194 17.42 -6.17 5.73
C ILE A 194 18.08 -6.45 7.07
N VAL A 195 17.39 -7.18 7.95
CA VAL A 195 17.89 -7.61 9.25
C VAL A 195 18.20 -9.10 9.19
N PHE A 196 19.42 -9.49 9.51
CA PHE A 196 19.89 -10.88 9.40
C PHE A 196 20.89 -11.21 10.52
N LYS A 197 21.16 -12.50 10.70
CA LYS A 197 22.11 -12.98 11.71
C LYS A 197 23.17 -13.89 11.08
N LEU A 198 24.41 -13.72 11.55
CA LEU A 198 25.54 -14.56 11.20
C LEU A 198 25.91 -15.43 12.41
N LYS A 199 26.36 -16.66 12.16
CA LYS A 199 26.65 -17.66 13.22
C LYS A 199 27.70 -17.19 14.22
N THR A 200 28.66 -16.38 13.77
CA THR A 200 29.81 -15.91 14.56
C THR A 200 29.57 -14.57 15.24
N GLN A 201 28.42 -13.92 15.01
CA GLN A 201 28.13 -12.59 15.54
C GLN A 201 26.93 -12.62 16.49
N GLN A 202 27.10 -12.01 17.66
CA GLN A 202 26.08 -11.98 18.71
C GLN A 202 24.89 -11.07 18.39
N PRO A 203 25.05 -9.82 17.91
CA PRO A 203 23.90 -8.99 17.53
C PRO A 203 23.38 -9.30 16.12
N GLU A 204 22.09 -9.07 15.91
CA GLU A 204 21.50 -9.02 14.58
C GLU A 204 22.08 -7.82 13.80
N LEU A 205 22.41 -8.06 12.53
CA LEU A 205 22.93 -7.05 11.63
C LEU A 205 21.81 -6.42 10.82
N LYS A 206 21.96 -5.13 10.53
CA LYS A 206 21.09 -4.38 9.63
C LYS A 206 21.91 -3.92 8.45
N GLY A 207 21.49 -4.27 7.25
CA GLY A 207 22.21 -3.91 6.03
C GLY A 207 21.34 -3.37 4.90
N TYR A 208 22.01 -2.77 3.94
CA TYR A 208 21.49 -2.34 2.63
C TYR A 208 22.59 -2.47 1.56
N PHE A 209 22.27 -2.15 0.30
CA PHE A 209 23.19 -2.25 -0.85
C PHE A 209 23.83 -3.63 -1.01
N PHE A 210 23.02 -4.67 -0.84
CA PHE A 210 23.48 -6.05 -0.97
C PHE A 210 23.92 -6.36 -2.40
N ASN A 211 25.04 -7.07 -2.52
CA ASN A 211 25.54 -7.62 -3.77
C ASN A 211 25.98 -9.07 -3.56
N VAL A 212 25.56 -9.96 -4.46
CA VAL A 212 25.87 -11.39 -4.39
C VAL A 212 26.93 -11.72 -5.44
N GLN A 213 28.05 -12.30 -5.02
CA GLN A 213 29.12 -12.76 -5.91
C GLN A 213 29.51 -14.19 -5.55
N GLY A 214 28.97 -15.16 -6.30
CA GLY A 214 29.13 -16.58 -5.99
C GLY A 214 28.61 -16.89 -4.58
N ASN A 215 29.49 -17.38 -3.70
CA ASN A 215 29.14 -17.73 -2.32
C ASN A 215 29.31 -16.58 -1.32
N ARG A 216 29.64 -15.37 -1.79
CA ARG A 216 29.87 -14.19 -0.95
C ARG A 216 28.74 -13.19 -1.10
N ILE A 217 28.37 -12.59 0.03
CA ILE A 217 27.39 -11.51 0.08
C ILE A 217 28.07 -10.29 0.66
N TYR A 218 28.11 -9.23 -0.15
CA TYR A 218 28.62 -7.92 0.22
C TYR A 218 27.45 -7.02 0.62
N TYR A 219 27.63 -6.17 1.62
CA TYR A 219 26.59 -5.27 2.12
C TYR A 219 27.20 -4.09 2.89
N ASP A 220 26.43 -3.01 3.00
CA ASP A 220 26.76 -1.89 3.88
C ASP A 220 25.94 -1.98 5.18
N ILE A 221 26.55 -1.61 6.31
CA ILE A 221 25.88 -1.60 7.62
C ILE A 221 25.06 -0.32 7.78
N CYS A 222 23.81 -0.46 8.22
CA CYS A 222 22.97 0.71 8.50
C CYS A 222 23.54 1.61 9.59
N GLY A 223 23.64 2.91 9.30
CA GLY A 223 24.12 3.92 10.25
C GLY A 223 25.64 4.00 10.39
N GLN A 224 26.39 3.21 9.63
CA GLN A 224 27.85 3.30 9.58
C GLN A 224 28.29 3.80 8.20
N TYR A 225 28.81 5.03 8.15
CA TYR A 225 29.48 5.57 6.98
C TYR A 225 30.92 5.05 6.89
N SER A 226 31.08 3.73 6.87
CA SER A 226 32.40 3.14 6.63
C SER A 226 32.70 3.15 5.14
N ARG A 227 33.95 3.40 4.74
CA ARG A 227 34.34 3.41 3.31
C ARG A 227 34.34 2.02 2.67
N ASN A 228 34.23 0.94 3.47
CA ASN A 228 34.43 -0.43 3.00
C ASN A 228 33.17 -1.28 3.22
N GLN A 229 32.67 -1.84 2.12
CA GLN A 229 31.63 -2.88 2.18
C GLN A 229 32.06 -4.03 3.09
N GLN A 230 31.13 -4.51 3.91
CA GLN A 230 31.29 -5.74 4.67
C GLN A 230 30.94 -6.93 3.79
N PHE A 231 31.39 -8.13 4.16
CA PHE A 231 30.97 -9.34 3.49
C PHE A 231 30.91 -10.53 4.44
N PHE A 232 30.15 -11.56 4.04
CA PHE A 232 30.15 -12.87 4.66
C PHE A 232 29.99 -13.97 3.61
N GLU A 233 30.37 -15.20 3.95
CA GLU A 233 30.23 -16.36 3.07
C GLU A 233 28.96 -17.17 3.42
N ARG A 234 28.48 -17.98 2.47
CA ARG A 234 27.29 -18.84 2.65
C ARG A 234 27.27 -19.61 3.98
N GLN A 235 28.41 -20.14 4.40
CA GLN A 235 28.53 -20.94 5.61
C GLN A 235 28.34 -20.14 6.90
N ASP A 236 28.53 -18.82 6.85
CA ASP A 236 28.41 -17.91 7.99
C ASP A 236 26.96 -17.49 8.25
N PHE A 237 26.10 -17.60 7.24
CA PHE A 237 24.69 -17.24 7.35
C PHE A 237 23.98 -18.14 8.37
N GLU A 238 23.30 -17.51 9.34
CA GLU A 238 22.45 -18.23 10.29
C GLU A 238 20.98 -18.17 9.84
N ARG A 239 20.44 -16.95 9.68
CA ARG A 239 19.04 -16.75 9.27
C ARG A 239 18.76 -15.31 8.87
N LEU A 240 17.72 -15.13 8.08
CA LEU A 240 17.06 -13.84 7.89
C LEU A 240 16.16 -13.55 9.10
N VAL A 241 16.12 -12.30 9.55
CA VAL A 241 15.27 -11.88 10.67
C VAL A 241 14.09 -11.07 10.16
N ALA A 242 14.35 -10.05 9.34
CA ALA A 242 13.33 -9.14 8.86
C ALA A 242 13.71 -8.45 7.53
N ILE A 243 12.70 -8.02 6.79
CA ILE A 243 12.80 -7.07 5.66
C ILE A 243 11.75 -6.00 5.89
N LYS A 244 12.18 -4.74 6.07
CA LYS A 244 11.30 -3.62 6.45
C LYS A 244 11.54 -2.41 5.55
N TYR A 245 10.45 -1.81 5.08
CA TYR A 245 10.40 -0.44 4.56
C TYR A 245 10.51 0.57 5.70
#